data_AF-A0A318KUG2-F1
#
_entry.id   AF-A0A318KUG2-F1
#
_cell.length_a   1.000
_cell.length_b   1.000
_cell.length_c   1.000
_cell.angle_alpha   90.00
_cell.angle_beta   90.00
_cell.angle_gamma   90.00
#
_symmetry.space_group_name_H-M   'P 1'
#
loop_
_entity.id
_entity.type
_entity.pdbx_description
1 polymer ?
#
loop_
_entity_poly.entity_id
_entity_poly.type
_entity_poly.pdbx_seq_one_letter_code
_entity_poly.pdbx_strand_id
1 'polypeptide(L)'
;MIAVAKQEVQSSLNKLIHNCISVLDFNPDDLIRVKTNDEGEIISVNYDSMKLNQLLYKAVESINESLLLAQKGEVDPITNQVYFDNGVVDEVPLGYFTEMVGLSDMGPKIKIRVKVINRVNGVYEITNEAYGINNTLLKIMIRVNVKADVFAGISQDEIIMQEEIPVIIQLINGNVPQFLPALTQ
;
A
#
# COMPACT_ATOMS: atom_id res chain seq x y z
N MET A 1 -14.78 -15.73 -15.78
CA MET A 1 -14.20 -16.52 -14.65
C MET A 1 -12.86 -15.96 -14.19
N ILE A 2 -11.77 -16.11 -14.95
CA ILE A 2 -10.44 -15.70 -14.49
C ILE A 2 -10.35 -14.20 -14.15
N ALA A 3 -11.02 -13.32 -14.91
CA ALA A 3 -11.06 -11.88 -14.62
C ALA A 3 -11.67 -11.56 -13.24
N VAL A 4 -12.79 -12.20 -12.90
CA VAL A 4 -13.42 -12.08 -11.58
C VAL A 4 -12.49 -12.61 -10.48
N ALA A 5 -11.86 -13.77 -10.72
CA ALA A 5 -10.91 -14.33 -9.77
C ALA A 5 -9.72 -13.39 -9.52
N LYS A 6 -9.20 -12.73 -10.56
CA LYS A 6 -8.15 -11.71 -10.42
C LYS A 6 -8.59 -10.56 -9.51
N GLN A 7 -9.82 -10.07 -9.69
CA GLN A 7 -10.36 -8.99 -8.86
C GLN A 7 -10.47 -9.40 -7.38
N GLU A 8 -10.95 -10.61 -7.10
CA GLU A 8 -11.10 -11.10 -5.72
C GLU A 8 -9.73 -11.29 -5.03
N VAL A 9 -8.77 -11.85 -5.77
CA VAL A 9 -7.40 -11.98 -5.28
C VAL A 9 -6.76 -10.61 -5.05
N GLN A 10 -6.92 -9.66 -5.98
CA GLN A 10 -6.40 -8.30 -5.80
C GLN A 10 -7.00 -7.62 -4.57
N SER A 11 -8.32 -7.73 -4.34
CA SER A 11 -8.96 -7.18 -3.16
C SER A 11 -8.41 -7.77 -1.86
N SER A 12 -8.20 -9.09 -1.84
CA SER A 12 -7.74 -9.80 -0.65
C SER A 12 -6.25 -9.56 -0.35
N LEU A 13 -5.41 -9.52 -1.39
CA LEU A 13 -4.02 -9.09 -1.25
C LEU A 13 -3.93 -7.64 -0.75
N ASN A 14 -4.83 -6.77 -1.22
CA ASN A 14 -4.88 -5.38 -0.77
C ASN A 14 -5.16 -5.26 0.71
N LYS A 15 -6.19 -5.97 1.18
CA LYS A 15 -6.51 -6.03 2.61
C LYS A 15 -5.33 -6.53 3.45
N LEU A 16 -4.65 -7.59 2.99
CA LEU A 16 -3.48 -8.13 3.67
C LEU A 16 -2.36 -7.09 3.78
N ILE A 17 -1.99 -6.43 2.66
CA ILE A 17 -0.93 -5.43 2.64
C ILE A 17 -1.26 -4.25 3.58
N HIS A 18 -2.50 -3.75 3.53
CA HIS A 18 -2.92 -2.66 4.41
C HIS A 18 -2.90 -3.05 5.88
N ASN A 19 -3.33 -4.27 6.23
CA ASN A 19 -3.30 -4.75 7.61
C ASN A 19 -1.86 -4.94 8.13
N CYS A 20 -0.93 -5.37 7.28
CA CYS A 20 0.48 -5.48 7.65
C CYS A 20 1.07 -4.11 7.99
N ILE A 21 0.70 -3.07 7.24
CA ILE A 21 1.25 -1.74 7.42
C ILE A 21 0.58 -0.99 8.57
N SER A 22 -0.72 -1.21 8.80
CA SER A 22 -1.46 -0.51 9.86
C SER A 22 -0.98 -0.84 11.27
N VAL A 23 -0.30 -1.98 11.45
CA VAL A 23 0.28 -2.39 12.74
C VAL A 23 1.74 -1.98 12.90
N LEU A 24 2.37 -1.38 11.88
CA LEU A 24 3.73 -0.88 12.00
C LEU A 24 3.77 0.33 12.93
N ASP A 25 4.46 0.18 14.04
CA ASP A 25 4.71 1.28 14.97
C ASP A 25 5.86 2.17 14.46
N PHE A 26 5.55 3.42 14.14
CA PHE A 26 6.52 4.45 13.83
C PHE A 26 5.99 5.84 14.20
N ASN A 27 6.91 6.73 14.57
CA ASN A 27 6.59 8.13 14.80
C ASN A 27 6.95 8.96 13.54
N PRO A 28 6.00 9.69 12.93
CA PRO A 28 6.28 10.57 11.80
C PRO A 28 7.35 11.63 12.07
N ASP A 29 7.37 12.20 13.28
CA ASP A 29 8.32 13.26 13.68
C ASP A 29 9.77 12.77 13.71
N ASP A 30 9.95 11.45 13.79
CA ASP A 30 11.26 10.82 13.76
C ASP A 30 11.83 10.72 12.34
N LEU A 31 10.98 10.74 11.31
CA LEU A 31 11.36 10.54 9.91
C LEU A 31 11.76 11.85 9.22
N ILE A 32 11.14 12.97 9.63
CA ILE A 32 11.33 14.29 9.03
C ILE A 32 11.63 15.31 10.11
N ARG A 33 12.70 16.07 9.94
CA ARG A 33 13.06 17.19 10.81
C ARG A 33 13.06 18.49 10.03
N VAL A 34 12.09 19.34 10.35
CA VAL A 34 12.01 20.73 9.86
C VAL A 34 12.83 21.61 10.78
N LYS A 35 13.77 22.38 10.23
CA LYS A 35 14.52 23.40 10.98
C LYS A 35 14.00 24.78 10.64
N THR A 36 13.80 25.59 11.67
CA THR A 36 13.44 27.01 11.55
C THR A 36 14.57 27.90 12.04
N ASN A 37 14.65 29.13 11.55
CA ASN A 37 15.47 30.20 12.14
C ASN A 37 14.78 30.83 13.36
N ASP A 38 15.44 31.81 13.98
CA ASP A 38 14.93 32.55 15.16
C ASP A 38 13.65 33.35 14.87
N GLU A 39 13.36 33.63 13.59
CA GLU A 39 12.17 34.35 13.11
C GLU A 39 11.01 33.38 12.78
N GLY A 40 11.22 32.07 12.96
CA GLY A 40 10.22 31.03 12.67
C GLY A 40 10.16 30.60 11.20
N GLU A 41 11.07 31.07 10.35
CA GLU A 41 11.13 30.70 8.93
C GLU A 41 11.81 29.36 8.73
N ILE A 42 11.25 28.53 7.85
CA ILE A 42 11.78 27.22 7.52
C ILE A 42 13.03 27.37 6.65
N ILE A 43 14.17 26.90 7.17
CA ILE A 43 15.47 26.97 6.49
C ILE A 43 15.88 25.64 5.85
N SER A 44 15.40 24.51 6.36
CA SER A 44 15.67 23.19 5.78
C SER A 44 14.68 22.13 6.25
N VAL A 45 14.47 21.13 5.39
CA VAL A 45 13.75 19.90 5.71
C VAL A 45 14.74 18.74 5.54
N ASN A 46 15.00 18.01 6.62
CA ASN A 46 15.95 16.90 6.63
C ASN A 46 15.21 15.57 6.81
N TYR A 47 15.52 14.61 5.97
CA TYR A 47 14.96 13.26 6.02
C TYR A 47 15.93 12.33 6.74
N ASP A 48 15.45 11.55 7.69
CA ASP A 48 16.24 10.49 8.30
C ASP A 48 16.20 9.23 7.42
N SER A 49 17.13 9.15 6.46
CA SER A 49 17.20 8.03 5.52
C SER A 49 17.38 6.69 6.20
N MET A 50 18.04 6.63 7.37
CA MET A 50 18.22 5.37 8.09
C MET A 50 16.88 4.88 8.63
N LYS A 51 16.11 5.75 9.29
CA LYS A 51 14.78 5.39 9.81
C LYS A 51 13.77 5.10 8.69
N LEU A 52 13.81 5.85 7.59
CA LEU A 52 12.96 5.58 6.42
C LEU A 52 13.25 4.20 5.81
N ASN A 53 14.53 3.83 5.67
CA ASN A 53 14.90 2.50 5.22
C ASN A 53 14.45 1.41 6.20
N GLN A 54 14.65 1.62 7.52
CA GLN A 54 14.17 0.67 8.53
C GLN A 54 12.67 0.45 8.47
N LEU A 55 11.88 1.51 8.29
CA LEU A 55 10.43 1.41 8.11
C LEU A 55 10.08 0.63 6.83
N LEU A 56 10.74 0.95 5.71
CA LEU A 56 10.55 0.21 4.45
C LEU A 56 10.85 -1.29 4.62
N TYR A 57 11.97 -1.64 5.24
CA TYR A 57 12.34 -3.04 5.47
C TYR A 57 11.31 -3.76 6.34
N LYS A 58 10.89 -3.15 7.45
CA LYS A 58 9.84 -3.72 8.33
C LYS A 58 8.54 -3.94 7.57
N ALA A 59 8.13 -2.98 6.75
CA ALA A 59 6.91 -3.10 5.95
C ALA A 59 6.99 -4.24 4.93
N VAL A 60 8.07 -4.30 4.15
CA VAL A 60 8.27 -5.35 3.15
C VAL A 60 8.37 -6.74 3.80
N GLU A 61 9.09 -6.85 4.92
CA GLU A 61 9.26 -8.11 5.65
C GLU A 61 7.92 -8.60 6.23
N SER A 62 7.17 -7.71 6.89
CA SER A 62 5.84 -8.00 7.43
C SER A 62 4.87 -8.52 6.36
N ILE A 63 4.82 -7.86 5.20
CA ILE A 63 3.98 -8.30 4.08
C ILE A 63 4.44 -9.67 3.56
N ASN A 64 5.75 -9.87 3.41
CA ASN A 64 6.29 -11.12 2.88
C ASN A 64 6.04 -12.31 3.81
N GLU A 65 6.16 -12.12 5.13
CA GLU A 65 5.81 -13.13 6.14
C GLU A 65 4.32 -13.46 6.10
N SER A 66 3.46 -12.45 6.10
CA SER A 66 2.01 -12.60 6.06
C SER A 66 1.53 -13.34 4.79
N LEU A 67 2.12 -13.03 3.63
CA LEU A 67 1.84 -13.73 2.37
C LEU A 67 2.31 -15.19 2.39
N LEU A 68 3.42 -15.50 3.07
CA LEU A 68 3.91 -16.86 3.20
C LEU A 68 2.97 -17.69 4.09
N LEU A 69 2.53 -17.12 5.21
CA LEU A 69 1.58 -17.77 6.14
C LEU A 69 0.21 -17.96 5.48
N ALA A 70 -0.27 -16.96 4.75
CA ALA A 70 -1.52 -17.03 4.01
C ALA A 70 -1.50 -18.17 2.98
N GLN A 71 -0.40 -18.36 2.23
CA GLN A 71 -0.29 -19.48 1.30
C GLN A 71 -0.32 -20.86 1.98
N LYS A 72 0.09 -20.95 3.25
CA LYS A 72 0.05 -22.18 4.06
C LYS A 72 -1.24 -22.38 4.82
N GLY A 73 -2.17 -21.40 4.82
CA GLY A 73 -3.35 -21.47 5.69
C GLY A 73 -3.06 -21.26 7.16
N GLU A 74 -1.94 -20.62 7.49
CA GLU A 74 -1.52 -20.38 8.87
C GLU A 74 -2.00 -19.02 9.38
N VAL A 75 -2.18 -18.92 10.70
CA VAL A 75 -2.52 -17.65 11.36
C VAL A 75 -1.33 -16.72 11.25
N ASP A 76 -1.57 -15.51 10.75
CA ASP A 76 -0.60 -14.44 10.75
C ASP A 76 -0.48 -13.84 12.17
N PRO A 77 0.68 -13.92 12.85
CA PRO A 77 0.85 -13.34 14.18
C PRO A 77 0.87 -11.81 14.18
N ILE A 78 1.12 -11.18 13.04
CA ILE A 78 1.18 -9.72 12.88
C ILE A 78 -0.24 -9.14 12.94
N THR A 79 -1.17 -9.80 12.26
CA THR A 79 -2.55 -9.31 12.12
C THR A 79 -3.60 -10.15 12.86
N ASN A 80 -3.18 -11.29 13.42
CA ASN A 80 -4.01 -12.29 14.10
C ASN A 80 -5.17 -12.80 13.22
N GLN A 81 -4.90 -13.00 11.92
CA GLN A 81 -5.89 -13.40 10.90
C GLN A 81 -5.37 -14.58 10.06
N VAL A 82 -6.28 -15.37 9.52
CA VAL A 82 -5.97 -16.31 8.42
C VAL A 82 -6.50 -15.69 7.14
N TYR A 83 -5.60 -15.33 6.22
CA TYR A 83 -6.00 -14.63 4.99
C TYR A 83 -6.51 -15.57 3.91
N PHE A 84 -5.81 -16.68 3.67
CA PHE A 84 -6.17 -17.68 2.67
C PHE A 84 -6.12 -19.06 3.32
N ASP A 85 -7.07 -19.94 3.03
CA ASP A 85 -7.02 -21.33 3.48
C ASP A 85 -6.18 -22.14 2.49
N ASN A 86 -4.90 -22.38 2.81
CA ASN A 86 -3.96 -23.08 1.93
C ASN A 86 -3.89 -22.44 0.52
N GLY A 87 -3.82 -21.11 0.50
CA GLY A 87 -3.82 -20.32 -0.73
C GLY A 87 -5.19 -20.18 -1.41
N VAL A 88 -6.27 -20.73 -0.85
CA VAL A 88 -7.64 -20.48 -1.32
C VAL A 88 -8.10 -19.13 -0.77
N VAL A 89 -8.35 -18.18 -1.68
CA VAL A 89 -8.84 -16.84 -1.33
C VAL A 89 -10.35 -16.86 -1.10
N ASP A 90 -11.09 -17.56 -1.98
CA ASP A 90 -12.54 -17.67 -1.87
C ASP A 90 -13.08 -18.90 -2.63
N GLU A 91 -14.32 -19.28 -2.35
CA GLU A 91 -15.07 -20.32 -3.04
C GLU A 91 -16.35 -19.76 -3.66
N VAL A 92 -16.31 -19.52 -4.97
CA VAL A 92 -17.38 -18.83 -5.69
C VAL A 92 -18.21 -19.83 -6.51
N PRO A 93 -19.56 -19.82 -6.43
CA PRO A 93 -20.41 -20.66 -7.26
C PRO A 93 -20.18 -20.41 -8.75
N LEU A 94 -20.23 -21.47 -9.57
CA LEU A 94 -20.02 -21.37 -11.02
C LEU A 94 -20.94 -20.33 -11.68
N GLY A 95 -22.19 -20.22 -11.19
CA GLY A 95 -23.18 -19.30 -11.70
C GLY A 95 -22.83 -17.81 -11.50
N TYR A 96 -21.97 -17.47 -10.54
CA TYR A 96 -21.44 -16.10 -10.35
C TYR A 96 -20.75 -15.58 -11.62
N PHE A 97 -20.10 -16.46 -12.38
CA PHE A 97 -19.37 -16.09 -13.59
C PHE A 97 -20.27 -15.95 -14.84
N THR A 98 -21.58 -16.20 -14.71
CA THR A 98 -22.52 -16.17 -15.85
C THR A 98 -23.14 -14.80 -16.09
N GLU A 99 -22.86 -13.80 -15.24
CA GLU A 99 -23.46 -12.45 -15.26
C GLU A 99 -24.99 -12.42 -15.09
N MET A 100 -25.62 -13.58 -14.85
CA MET A 100 -27.04 -13.70 -14.59
C MET A 100 -27.31 -13.65 -13.09
N VAL A 101 -27.93 -12.56 -12.61
CA VAL A 101 -28.24 -12.34 -11.18
C VAL A 101 -28.99 -13.53 -10.57
N GLY A 102 -29.96 -14.11 -11.29
CA GLY A 102 -30.74 -15.25 -10.80
C GLY A 102 -29.95 -16.57 -10.67
N LEU A 103 -28.73 -16.64 -11.24
CA LEU A 103 -27.87 -17.81 -11.17
C LEU A 103 -26.61 -17.56 -10.33
N SER A 104 -26.39 -16.37 -9.77
CA SER A 104 -25.12 -15.99 -9.13
C SER A 104 -24.68 -16.95 -8.03
N ASP A 105 -25.64 -17.51 -7.30
CA ASP A 105 -25.40 -18.41 -6.17
C ASP A 105 -25.57 -19.90 -6.52
N MET A 106 -25.80 -20.22 -7.80
CA MET A 106 -26.11 -21.57 -8.26
C MET A 106 -24.88 -22.30 -8.82
N GLY A 107 -24.90 -23.63 -8.69
CA GLY A 107 -23.92 -24.53 -9.27
C GLY A 107 -22.78 -24.93 -8.32
N PRO A 108 -21.82 -25.73 -8.81
CA PRO A 108 -20.67 -26.17 -8.02
C PRO A 108 -19.80 -24.98 -7.61
N LYS A 109 -19.24 -25.02 -6.39
CA LYS A 109 -18.27 -24.04 -5.93
C LYS A 109 -16.91 -24.25 -6.61
N ILE A 110 -16.35 -23.18 -7.14
CA ILE A 110 -15.01 -23.14 -7.72
C ILE A 110 -14.08 -22.41 -6.75
N LYS A 111 -13.00 -23.08 -6.37
CA LYS A 111 -11.97 -22.47 -5.50
C LYS A 111 -11.11 -21.51 -6.31
N ILE A 112 -10.99 -20.28 -5.82
CA ILE A 112 -10.05 -19.28 -6.31
C ILE A 112 -8.78 -19.41 -5.48
N ARG A 113 -7.66 -19.76 -6.10
CA ARG A 113 -6.37 -19.90 -5.42
C ARG A 113 -5.40 -18.83 -5.87
N VAL A 114 -4.57 -18.38 -4.94
CA VAL A 114 -3.44 -17.49 -5.20
C VAL A 114 -2.14 -18.21 -4.85
N LYS A 115 -1.12 -18.02 -5.68
CA LYS A 115 0.26 -18.41 -5.39
C LYS A 115 1.17 -17.23 -5.64
N VAL A 116 1.89 -16.79 -4.62
CA VAL A 116 2.80 -15.65 -4.75
C VAL A 116 4.12 -16.18 -5.32
N ILE A 117 4.56 -15.62 -6.46
CA ILE A 117 5.70 -16.16 -7.23
C ILE A 117 7.02 -15.55 -6.78
N ASN A 118 7.00 -14.29 -6.30
CA ASN A 118 8.21 -13.54 -5.95
C ASN A 118 8.11 -12.93 -4.56
N ARG A 119 9.27 -12.72 -3.91
CA ARG A 119 9.34 -11.92 -2.67
C ARG A 119 8.89 -10.50 -2.97
N VAL A 120 8.14 -9.92 -2.05
CA VAL A 120 7.61 -8.56 -2.15
C VAL A 120 8.77 -7.57 -2.29
N ASN A 121 8.63 -6.63 -3.24
CA ASN A 121 9.60 -5.56 -3.42
C ASN A 121 8.96 -4.22 -3.01
N GLY A 122 9.70 -3.41 -2.26
CA GLY A 122 9.25 -2.09 -1.85
C GLY A 122 10.31 -1.01 -2.12
N VAL A 123 9.84 0.19 -2.42
CA VAL A 123 10.66 1.42 -2.49
C VAL A 123 9.91 2.55 -1.79
N TYR A 124 10.62 3.53 -1.24
CA TYR A 124 9.98 4.78 -0.82
C TYR A 124 10.16 5.86 -1.89
N GLU A 125 9.15 6.70 -2.03
CA GLU A 125 9.16 7.86 -2.94
C GLU A 125 8.89 9.11 -2.13
N ILE A 126 9.74 10.12 -2.32
CA ILE A 126 9.61 11.43 -1.67
C ILE A 126 9.27 12.44 -2.76
N THR A 127 8.15 13.12 -2.61
CA THR A 127 7.66 14.13 -3.54
C THR A 127 7.47 15.45 -2.81
N ASN A 128 7.97 16.53 -3.40
CA ASN A 128 7.79 17.90 -2.94
C ASN A 128 7.07 18.69 -4.03
N GLU A 129 5.84 19.10 -3.77
CA GLU A 129 4.99 19.83 -4.73
C GLU A 129 4.70 21.23 -4.19
N ALA A 130 4.77 22.26 -5.03
CA ALA A 130 4.29 23.58 -4.64
C ALA A 130 2.77 23.54 -4.39
N TYR A 131 2.33 24.10 -3.26
CA TYR A 131 0.92 24.10 -2.83
C TYR A 131 0.47 25.50 -2.42
N GLY A 132 -0.22 26.20 -3.33
CA GLY A 132 -0.68 27.57 -3.09
C GLY A 132 0.47 28.60 -3.03
N ILE A 133 0.27 29.67 -2.25
CA ILE A 133 1.27 30.74 -2.12
C ILE A 133 2.26 30.34 -1.02
N ASN A 134 3.49 30.07 -1.44
CA ASN A 134 4.64 29.80 -0.59
C ASN A 134 4.48 28.62 0.40
N ASN A 135 3.68 27.61 0.05
CA ASN A 135 3.67 26.33 0.79
C ASN A 135 4.14 25.20 -0.11
N THR A 136 4.65 24.15 0.52
CA THR A 136 5.09 22.92 -0.15
C THR A 136 4.35 21.75 0.45
N LEU A 137 3.72 20.94 -0.40
CA LEU A 137 3.16 19.65 -0.02
C LEU A 137 4.25 18.59 -0.12
N LEU A 138 4.62 18.04 1.03
CA LEU A 138 5.58 16.96 1.16
C LEU A 138 4.83 15.63 1.29
N LYS A 139 5.16 14.68 0.42
CA LYS A 139 4.65 13.30 0.44
C LYS A 139 5.82 12.34 0.58
N ILE A 140 5.72 11.40 1.51
CA ILE A 140 6.56 10.21 1.58
C ILE A 140 5.63 9.01 1.46
N MET A 141 5.81 8.23 0.40
CA MET A 141 4.99 7.07 0.09
C MET A 141 5.88 5.83 0.06
N ILE A 142 5.38 4.68 0.50
CA ILE A 142 5.99 3.38 0.22
C ILE A 142 5.23 2.76 -0.94
N ARG A 143 5.92 2.44 -2.03
CA ARG A 143 5.37 1.68 -3.15
C ARG A 143 5.77 0.22 -3.01
N VAL A 144 4.78 -0.66 -2.88
CA VAL A 144 4.94 -2.11 -2.77
C VAL A 144 4.50 -2.76 -4.07
N ASN A 145 5.30 -3.71 -4.57
CA ASN A 145 5.00 -4.49 -5.76
C ASN A 145 4.91 -5.98 -5.41
N VAL A 146 3.77 -6.60 -5.73
CA VAL A 146 3.51 -8.03 -5.51
C VAL A 146 3.15 -8.69 -6.83
N LYS A 147 3.77 -9.85 -7.08
CA LYS A 147 3.53 -10.67 -8.27
C LYS A 147 2.98 -12.03 -7.85
N ALA A 148 1.81 -12.39 -8.37
CA ALA A 148 1.15 -13.65 -8.02
C ALA A 148 0.48 -14.30 -9.24
N ASP A 149 0.39 -15.63 -9.18
CA ASP A 149 -0.45 -16.45 -10.05
C ASP A 149 -1.83 -16.62 -9.41
N VAL A 150 -2.87 -16.44 -10.20
CA VAL A 150 -4.26 -16.72 -9.83
C VAL A 150 -4.74 -17.95 -10.57
N PHE A 151 -5.34 -18.87 -9.84
CA PHE A 151 -5.95 -20.09 -10.38
C PHE A 151 -7.44 -20.10 -10.08
N ALA A 152 -8.26 -20.34 -11.10
CA ALA A 152 -9.70 -20.52 -10.98
C ALA A 152 -10.13 -21.70 -11.86
N GLY A 153 -10.47 -22.82 -11.22
CA GLY A 153 -10.71 -24.08 -11.92
C GLY A 153 -9.48 -24.53 -12.71
N ILE A 154 -9.59 -24.61 -14.04
CA ILE A 154 -8.49 -24.96 -14.96
C ILE A 154 -7.75 -23.73 -15.51
N SER A 155 -8.24 -22.52 -15.26
CA SER A 155 -7.64 -21.28 -15.75
C SER A 155 -6.56 -20.77 -14.80
N GLN A 156 -5.47 -20.29 -15.38
CA GLN A 156 -4.39 -19.60 -14.67
C GLN A 156 -4.11 -18.26 -15.37
N ASP A 157 -3.83 -17.23 -14.58
CA ASP A 157 -3.34 -15.95 -15.09
C ASP A 157 -2.45 -15.26 -14.05
N GLU A 158 -1.61 -14.34 -14.50
CA GLU A 158 -0.70 -13.56 -13.68
C GLU A 158 -1.36 -12.23 -13.26
N ILE A 159 -1.11 -11.82 -12.02
CA ILE A 159 -1.38 -10.47 -11.52
C ILE A 159 -0.09 -9.79 -11.07
N ILE A 160 0.05 -8.54 -11.47
CA ILE A 160 1.04 -7.60 -10.94
C ILE A 160 0.25 -6.54 -10.21
N MET A 161 0.53 -6.41 -8.92
CA MET A 161 -0.17 -5.52 -8.01
C MET A 161 0.83 -4.49 -7.50
N GLN A 162 0.46 -3.21 -7.60
CA GLN A 162 1.28 -2.09 -7.16
C GLN A 162 0.43 -1.26 -6.20
N GLU A 163 0.88 -1.14 -4.95
CA GLU A 163 0.18 -0.37 -3.94
C GLU A 163 1.07 0.74 -3.42
N GLU A 164 0.47 1.92 -3.27
CA GLU A 164 1.13 3.11 -2.73
C GLU A 164 0.54 3.44 -1.37
N ILE A 165 1.35 3.27 -0.33
CA ILE A 165 0.93 3.54 1.04
C ILE A 165 1.54 4.85 1.53
N PRO A 166 0.73 5.85 1.91
CA PRO A 166 1.23 7.09 2.46
C PRO A 166 1.84 6.86 3.85
N VAL A 167 3.09 7.27 4.02
CA VAL A 167 3.77 7.29 5.32
C VAL A 167 3.62 8.68 5.94
N ILE A 168 3.93 9.73 5.18
CA ILE A 168 3.77 11.11 5.60
C ILE A 168 3.16 11.91 4.46
N ILE A 169 2.12 12.68 4.78
CA ILE A 169 1.61 13.76 3.93
C ILE A 169 1.56 15.00 4.83
N GLN A 170 2.44 15.96 4.56
CA GLN A 170 2.58 17.15 5.39
C GLN A 170 2.58 18.40 4.52
N LEU A 171 1.79 19.39 4.91
CA LEU A 171 1.88 20.74 4.36
C LEU A 171 2.94 21.52 5.13
N ILE A 172 3.92 22.04 4.41
CA ILE A 172 4.99 22.87 4.95
C ILE A 172 4.72 24.30 4.52
N ASN A 173 4.33 25.15 5.48
CA ASN A 173 4.02 26.55 5.25
C ASN A 173 5.29 27.40 5.28
N GLY A 174 5.54 28.15 4.21
CA GLY A 174 6.54 29.19 4.15
C GLY A 174 5.94 30.57 4.44
N ASN A 175 6.76 31.51 4.92
CA ASN A 175 6.33 32.88 5.14
C ASN A 175 6.11 33.60 3.81
N VAL A 176 4.91 34.12 3.57
CA VAL A 176 4.66 34.98 2.40
C VAL A 176 5.39 36.31 2.62
N PRO A 177 6.34 36.71 1.76
CA PRO A 177 7.06 37.97 1.94
C PRO A 177 6.07 39.14 1.93
N GLN A 178 6.09 39.99 2.97
CA GLN A 178 5.36 41.26 2.95
C GLN A 178 6.13 42.29 2.12
N PHE A 179 6.23 42.07 0.81
CA PHE A 179 6.68 43.12 -0.11
C PHE A 179 5.56 43.43 -1.10
N LEU A 180 4.82 44.51 -0.79
CA LEU A 180 4.20 45.32 -1.83
C LEU A 180 5.36 46.00 -2.57
N PRO A 181 5.62 45.70 -3.86
CA PRO A 181 6.47 46.58 -4.64
C PRO A 181 5.74 47.92 -4.69
N ALA A 182 6.25 48.91 -3.95
CA ALA A 182 5.86 50.28 -4.15
C ALA A 182 6.20 50.60 -5.60
N LEU A 183 5.18 50.65 -6.47
CA LEU A 183 5.29 51.25 -7.78
C LEU A 183 5.61 52.73 -7.53
N THR A 184 6.90 53.05 -7.47
CA THR A 184 7.35 54.44 -7.54
C THR A 184 6.96 54.94 -8.94
N GLN A 185 6.08 55.94 -8.92
CA GLN A 185 5.55 56.69 -10.06
C GLN A 185 6.65 57.22 -10.98
#